data_AF-A0A8T6RIU7-F1
#
_entry.id   AF-A0A8T6RIU7-F1
#
_cell.length_a   1.000
_cell.length_b   1.000
_cell.length_c   1.000
_cell.angle_alpha   90.00
_cell.angle_beta   90.00
_cell.angle_gamma   90.00
#
_symmetry.space_group_name_H-M   'P 1'
#
loop_
_entity.id
_entity.type
_entity.pdbx_description
1 polymer ?
#
loop_
_entity_poly.entity_id
_entity_poly.type
_entity_poly.pdbx_seq_one_letter_code
_entity_poly.pdbx_strand_id
1 'polypeptide(L)' 'IWDDFFEQKSEEARLVFQIDKLEMAIQALEYGGKNNSKIYSEFFLSVEKNILDPKLKEIYNSLKS' A
#
# COMPACT_ATOMS: atom_id res chain seq x y z
N ILE A 1 19.14 4.69 -8.23
CA ILE A 1 18.00 4.97 -7.31
C ILE A 1 16.69 4.51 -7.94
N TRP A 2 16.32 5.02 -9.12
CA TRP A 2 15.09 4.58 -9.81
C TRP A 2 15.07 3.10 -10.20
N ASP A 3 16.14 2.57 -10.79
CA ASP A 3 16.20 1.14 -11.16
C ASP A 3 16.12 0.22 -9.93
N ASP A 4 16.80 0.59 -8.84
CA ASP A 4 16.77 -0.14 -7.57
C ASP A 4 15.37 -0.17 -6.95
N PHE A 5 14.60 0.92 -7.09
CA PHE A 5 13.20 0.97 -6.69
C PHE A 5 12.32 0.03 -7.54
N PHE A 6 12.44 0.08 -8.87
CA PHE A 6 11.65 -0.78 -9.77
C PHE A 6 11.99 -2.26 -9.62
N GLU A 7 13.28 -2.56 -9.43
CA GLU A 7 13.78 -3.93 -9.27
C GLU A 7 13.72 -4.42 -7.82
N GLN A 8 13.38 -3.56 -6.86
CA GLN A 8 13.23 -3.85 -5.43
C GLN A 8 14.46 -4.58 -4.83
N LYS A 9 15.67 -4.22 -5.28
CA LYS A 9 16.91 -4.95 -4.93
C LYS A 9 17.35 -4.63 -3.49
N SER A 10 17.27 -3.37 -3.05
CA SER A 10 17.57 -2.96 -1.67
C SER A 10 16.41 -3.16 -0.69
N GLU A 11 16.75 -3.21 0.61
CA GLU A 11 15.73 -3.27 1.69
C GLU A 11 14.92 -1.98 1.74
N GLU A 12 15.58 -0.84 1.49
CA GLU A 12 14.97 0.48 1.40
C GLU A 12 14.01 0.55 0.22
N ALA A 13 14.38 0.04 -0.96
CA ALA A 13 13.49 -0.02 -2.11
C ALA A 13 12.23 -0.85 -1.83
N ARG A 14 12.39 -2.01 -1.18
CA ARG A 14 11.25 -2.86 -0.76
C ARG A 14 10.36 -2.16 0.26
N LEU A 15 10.94 -1.39 1.19
CA LEU A 15 10.18 -0.63 2.17
C LEU A 15 9.40 0.52 1.50
N VAL A 16 10.04 1.28 0.62
CA VAL A 16 9.40 2.38 -0.13
C VAL A 16 8.27 1.83 -1.02
N PHE A 17 8.46 0.68 -1.67
CA PHE A 17 7.41 0.04 -2.46
C PHE A 17 6.18 -0.32 -1.61
N GLN A 18 6.40 -0.83 -0.39
CA GLN A 18 5.31 -1.13 0.54
C GLN A 18 4.60 0.13 1.05
N ILE A 19 5.35 1.20 1.32
CA ILE A 19 4.81 2.50 1.70
C ILE A 19 3.94 3.08 0.58
N ASP A 20 4.39 3.00 -0.68
CA ASP A 20 3.62 3.43 -1.85
C ASP A 20 2.27 2.72 -1.94
N LYS A 21 2.23 1.39 -1.75
CA LYS A 21 0.97 0.64 -1.72
C LYS A 21 0.04 1.06 -0.58
N LEU A 22 0.59 1.29 0.60
CA LEU A 22 -0.19 1.73 1.76
C LEU A 22 -0.81 3.12 1.51
N GLU A 23 -0.02 4.02 0.94
CA GLU A 23 -0.44 5.38 0.57
C GLU A 23 -1.60 5.35 -0.43
N MET A 24 -1.50 4.52 -1.47
CA MET A 24 -2.59 4.34 -2.44
C MET A 24 -3.89 3.85 -1.78
N ALA A 25 -3.81 2.95 -0.79
CA ALA A 25 -4.99 2.48 -0.07
C ALA A 25 -5.61 3.57 0.82
N ILE A 26 -4.79 4.44 1.43
CA ILE A 26 -5.25 5.61 2.18
C ILE A 26 -5.93 6.61 1.24
N GLN A 27 -5.33 6.91 0.09
CA GLN A 27 -5.97 7.77 -0.91
C GLN A 27 -7.30 7.18 -1.39
N ALA A 28 -7.36 5.86 -1.60
CA ALA A 28 -8.59 5.19 -1.97
C ALA A 28 -9.67 5.27 -0.86
N LEU A 29 -9.30 5.22 0.41
CA LEU A 29 -10.20 5.50 1.55
C LEU A 29 -10.75 6.92 1.51
N GLU A 30 -9.87 7.91 1.40
CA GLU A 30 -10.24 9.32 1.50
C GLU A 30 -11.06 9.79 0.28
N TYR A 31 -10.69 9.35 -0.92
CA TYR A 31 -11.26 9.87 -2.17
C TYR A 31 -12.14 8.86 -2.91
N GLY A 32 -11.97 7.55 -2.69
CA GLY A 32 -12.70 6.49 -3.42
C GLY A 32 -14.17 6.33 -2.99
N GLY A 33 -14.52 6.79 -1.79
CA GLY A 33 -15.88 6.70 -1.24
C GLY A 33 -16.97 7.44 -2.00
N LYS A 34 -16.64 8.26 -3.02
CA LYS A 34 -17.64 9.02 -3.78
C LYS A 34 -18.13 8.36 -5.06
N ASN A 35 -17.39 7.46 -5.72
CA ASN A 35 -17.78 6.96 -7.05
C ASN A 35 -17.38 5.51 -7.41
N ASN A 36 -16.58 4.76 -6.64
CA ASN A 36 -16.11 3.45 -7.12
C ASN A 36 -15.61 2.44 -6.05
N SER A 37 -16.54 1.78 -5.36
CA SER A 37 -16.25 0.75 -4.34
C SER A 37 -15.44 -0.45 -4.84
N LYS A 38 -15.42 -0.71 -6.15
CA LYS A 38 -14.65 -1.81 -6.75
C LYS A 38 -13.16 -1.49 -6.87
N ILE A 39 -12.82 -0.24 -7.18
CA ILE A 39 -11.42 0.22 -7.26
C ILE A 39 -10.81 0.19 -5.86
N TYR A 40 -11.61 0.54 -4.86
CA TYR A 40 -11.24 0.48 -3.46
C TYR A 40 -10.80 -0.93 -3.03
N SER A 41 -11.58 -1.96 -3.33
CA SER A 41 -11.22 -3.33 -2.91
C SER A 41 -9.94 -3.84 -3.58
N GLU A 42 -9.65 -3.45 -4.82
CA GLU A 42 -8.43 -3.84 -5.52
C GLU A 42 -7.15 -3.27 -4.86
N PHE A 43 -7.21 -2.04 -4.35
CA PHE A 43 -6.08 -1.45 -3.61
C PHE A 43 -5.82 -2.14 -2.27
N PHE A 44 -6.88 -2.46 -1.53
CA PHE A 44 -6.77 -3.19 -0.26
C PHE A 44 -6.21 -4.60 -0.46
N LEU A 45 -6.65 -5.30 -1.51
CA LEU A 45 -6.10 -6.61 -1.88
C LEU A 45 -4.62 -6.52 -2.30
N SER A 46 -4.23 -5.43 -2.98
CA SER A 46 -2.82 -5.19 -3.30
C SER A 46 -1.98 -4.97 -2.04
N VAL A 47 -2.47 -4.21 -1.08
CA VAL A 47 -1.79 -3.98 0.19
C VAL A 47 -1.59 -5.27 0.97
N GLU A 48 -2.64 -6.09 1.10
CA GLU A 48 -2.57 -7.36 1.82
C GLU A 48 -1.53 -8.33 1.26
N LYS A 49 -1.34 -8.32 -0.06
CA LYS A 49 -0.37 -9.21 -0.72
C LYS A 49 1.07 -8.72 -0.62
N ASN A 50 1.28 -7.41 -0.51
CA ASN A 50 2.60 -6.80 -0.69
C ASN A 50 3.20 -6.22 0.58
N ILE A 51 2.41 -5.85 1.60
CA ILE A 51 2.95 -5.38 2.87
C ILE A 51 3.43 -6.58 3.70
N LEU A 52 4.75 -6.67 3.86
CA LEU A 52 5.43 -7.67 4.65
C LEU A 52 5.93 -7.10 5.97
N ASP A 53 6.30 -5.82 5.99
CA ASP A 53 6.84 -5.13 7.16
C ASP A 53 5.82 -5.10 8.32
N PRO A 54 6.21 -5.55 9.54
CA PRO A 54 5.30 -5.63 10.68
C PRO A 54 4.68 -4.29 11.08
N LYS A 55 5.42 -3.18 10.98
CA LYS A 55 4.95 -1.86 11.38
C LYS A 55 3.97 -1.30 10.35
N LEU A 56 4.23 -1.53 9.07
CA LEU A 56 3.27 -1.18 8.01
C LEU A 56 1.98 -2.00 8.10
N LYS A 57 2.05 -3.27 8.53
CA LYS A 57 0.84 -4.08 8.80
C LYS A 57 0.02 -3.52 9.96
N GLU A 58 0.67 -3.07 11.03
CA GLU A 58 -0.01 -2.44 12.17
C GLU A 58 -0.79 -1.19 11.73
N ILE A 59 -0.14 -0.33 10.95
CA ILE A 59 -0.77 0.88 10.39
C ILE A 59 -1.93 0.50 9.46
N TYR A 60 -1.75 -0.48 8.59
CA TYR A 60 -2.83 -0.92 7.69
C TYR A 60 -4.05 -1.46 8.46
N ASN A 61 -3.82 -2.21 9.55
CA ASN A 61 -4.90 -2.75 10.36
C ASN A 61 -5.66 -1.67 11.14
N SER A 62 -5.00 -0.58 11.55
CA SER A 62 -5.70 0.54 12.20
C SER A 62 -6.59 1.33 11.25
N LEU A 63 -6.31 1.30 9.94
CA LEU A 63 -7.16 1.92 8.91
C LEU A 63 -8.45 1.15 8.61
N LYS A 64 -8.52 -0.13 8.99
CA LYS A 64 -9.71 -0.99 8.80
C LYS A 64 -10.69 -0.96 9.98
N SER A 65 -10.28 -0.40 11.12
CA SER A 65 -11.05 -0.40 12.37
C SER A 65 -11.91 0.86 12.52
#